data_AF-A0A2D5YW91-F1
#
_entry.id   AF-A0A2D5YW91-F1
#
_cell.length_a   1.000
_cell.length_b   1.000
_cell.length_c   1.000
_cell.angle_alpha   90.00
_cell.angle_beta   90.00
_cell.angle_gamma   90.00
#
_symmetry.space_group_name_H-M   'P 1'
#
loop_
_entity.id
_entity.type
_entity.pdbx_description
1 polymer ?
#
loop_
_entity_poly.entity_id
_entity_poly.type
_entity_poly.pdbx_seq_one_letter_code
_entity_poly.pdbx_strand_id
1 'polypeptide(L)'
;MVLHHVMRGGSHFDWMLSDPSHGGDAAAGWLRAYRVSCEPRHWAEAGVLMLTALPAHRGVYLGYEGAISGGRGRVRRAASGTYVSRLWTEGRCVVDLQLCGQETCWELARVCEPTWRARRLASGGRGGMLRGT
;
A
#
# COMPACT_ATOMS: atom_id res chain seq x y z
N MET A 1 2.13 3.39 -2.94
CA MET A 1 2.13 4.77 -2.39
C MET A 1 1.34 4.82 -1.09
N VAL A 2 1.60 5.79 -0.22
CA VAL A 2 0.79 6.04 0.99
C VAL A 2 0.39 7.50 1.11
N LEU A 3 -0.91 7.76 1.29
CA LEU A 3 -1.45 9.09 1.62
C LEU A 3 -1.80 9.17 3.10
N HIS A 4 -1.57 10.33 3.72
CA HIS A 4 -2.07 10.66 5.04
C HIS A 4 -3.32 11.52 4.88
N HIS A 5 -4.43 11.01 5.38
CA HIS A 5 -5.73 11.63 5.34
C HIS A 5 -6.06 12.21 6.72
N VAL A 6 -6.11 13.54 6.82
CA VAL A 6 -6.44 14.28 8.04
C VAL A 6 -7.86 14.81 7.94
N MET A 7 -8.70 14.47 8.92
CA MET A 7 -10.10 14.88 9.03
C MET A 7 -10.33 15.54 10.39
N ARG A 8 -11.49 16.19 10.59
CA ARG A 8 -11.83 16.83 11.87
C ARG A 8 -11.86 15.87 13.07
N GLY A 9 -12.14 14.59 12.84
CA GLY A 9 -12.25 13.56 13.89
C GLY A 9 -11.03 12.66 14.04
N GLY A 10 -9.92 12.94 13.37
CA GLY A 10 -8.71 12.11 13.42
C GLY A 10 -8.03 11.97 12.08
N SER A 11 -7.14 11.00 11.97
CA SER A 11 -6.38 10.75 10.76
C SER A 11 -6.11 9.28 10.53
N HIS A 12 -5.81 8.93 9.29
CA HIS A 12 -5.41 7.59 8.89
C HIS A 12 -4.51 7.64 7.65
N PHE A 13 -3.95 6.49 7.30
CA PHE A 13 -3.10 6.32 6.13
C PHE A 13 -3.78 5.42 5.11
N ASP A 14 -3.79 5.84 3.85
CA ASP A 14 -4.29 5.06 2.73
C ASP A 14 -3.11 4.45 1.99
N TRP A 15 -2.92 3.14 2.14
CA TRP A 15 -1.95 2.34 1.41
C TRP A 15 -2.54 1.92 0.08
N MET A 16 -1.99 2.45 -1.01
CA MET A 16 -2.43 2.16 -2.38
C MET A 16 -1.37 1.40 -3.17
N LEU A 17 -1.82 0.33 -3.81
CA LEU A 17 -1.05 -0.54 -4.69
C LEU A 17 -1.72 -0.57 -6.06
N SER A 18 -0.97 -0.34 -7.14
CA SER A 18 -1.47 -0.52 -8.50
C SER A 18 -1.88 -1.99 -8.74
N ASP A 19 -2.86 -2.24 -9.60
CA ASP A 19 -3.12 -3.61 -10.02
C ASP A 19 -2.11 -4.04 -11.11
N PRO A 20 -1.25 -5.05 -10.88
CA PRO A 20 -0.26 -5.48 -11.87
C PRO A 20 -0.89 -6.07 -13.15
N SER A 21 -2.17 -6.47 -13.12
CA SER A 21 -2.88 -6.96 -14.32
C SER A 21 -3.15 -5.87 -15.36
N HIS A 22 -3.05 -4.58 -15.00
CA HIS A 22 -3.37 -3.45 -15.87
C HIS A 22 -2.12 -2.83 -16.54
N GLY A 23 -1.11 -3.64 -16.85
CA GLY A 23 0.04 -3.20 -17.66
C GLY A 23 1.02 -2.24 -16.98
N GLY A 24 0.93 -2.06 -15.66
CA GLY A 24 1.89 -1.27 -14.87
C GLY A 24 1.77 0.25 -14.98
N ASP A 25 0.88 0.79 -15.83
CA ASP A 25 0.57 2.23 -15.83
C ASP A 25 -0.32 2.55 -14.62
N ALA A 26 0.32 2.93 -13.53
CA ALA A 26 -0.35 3.28 -12.29
C ALA A 26 -1.24 4.52 -12.40
N ALA A 27 -1.09 5.38 -13.42
CA ALA A 27 -1.94 6.55 -13.63
C ALA A 27 -3.24 6.19 -14.38
N ALA A 28 -3.16 5.24 -15.31
CA ALA A 28 -4.31 4.72 -16.08
C ALA A 28 -5.06 3.58 -15.38
N GLY A 29 -4.41 2.88 -14.44
CA GLY A 29 -4.94 1.69 -13.78
C GLY A 29 -5.81 1.93 -12.55
N TRP A 30 -6.41 0.85 -12.07
CA TRP A 30 -7.08 0.79 -10.76
C TRP A 30 -6.08 0.54 -9.64
N LEU A 31 -6.36 1.10 -8.48
CA LEU A 31 -5.58 0.93 -7.26
C LEU A 31 -6.36 0.09 -6.25
N ARG A 32 -5.72 -0.93 -5.70
CA ARG A 32 -6.17 -1.56 -4.46
C ARG A 32 -5.75 -0.66 -3.30
N ALA A 33 -6.73 -0.18 -2.54
CA ALA A 33 -6.54 0.78 -1.48
C ALA A 33 -6.95 0.20 -0.14
N TYR A 34 -6.13 0.48 0.88
CA TYR A 34 -6.33 0.00 2.23
C TYR A 34 -6.12 1.12 3.24
N ARG A 35 -7.03 1.28 4.19
CA ARG A 35 -6.83 2.15 5.35
C ARG A 35 -6.02 1.43 6.42
N VAL A 36 -5.07 2.15 7.00
CA VAL A 36 -4.20 1.75 8.11
C VAL A 36 -4.10 2.90 9.12
N SER A 37 -4.12 2.59 10.41
CA SER A 37 -3.95 3.60 11.48
C SER A 37 -2.48 3.94 11.78
N CYS A 38 -1.56 3.07 11.39
CA CYS A 38 -0.12 3.18 11.66
C CYS A 38 0.62 3.97 10.55
N GLU A 39 1.53 4.86 10.93
CA GLU A 39 2.36 5.61 9.97
C GLU A 39 3.39 4.70 9.28
N PRO A 40 3.65 4.86 7.96
CA PRO A 40 4.52 3.97 7.19
C PRO A 40 5.89 3.66 7.76
N ARG A 41 6.53 4.64 8.42
CA ARG A 41 7.87 4.45 9.02
C ARG A 41 7.91 3.42 10.15
N HIS A 42 6.76 3.08 10.73
CA HIS A 42 6.64 2.11 11.83
C HIS A 42 6.15 0.73 11.36
N TRP A 43 5.79 0.56 10.09
CA TRP A 43 5.23 -0.70 9.59
C TRP A 43 6.20 -1.88 9.74
N ALA A 44 7.47 -1.66 9.40
CA ALA A 44 8.49 -2.71 9.46
C ALA A 44 8.69 -3.24 10.90
N GLU A 45 8.60 -2.35 11.89
CA GLU A 45 8.71 -2.67 13.33
C GLU A 45 7.45 -3.36 13.84
N ALA A 46 6.26 -2.86 13.46
CA ALA A 46 4.99 -3.44 13.85
C ALA A 46 4.85 -4.91 13.40
N GLY A 47 5.36 -5.24 12.21
CA GLY A 47 5.39 -6.60 11.66
C GLY A 47 4.03 -7.17 11.23
N VAL A 48 2.93 -6.70 11.83
CA VAL A 48 1.56 -7.01 11.46
C VAL A 48 0.73 -5.72 11.48
N LEU A 49 -0.09 -5.53 10.45
CA LEU A 49 -1.01 -4.39 10.33
C LEU A 49 -2.42 -4.91 10.07
N MET A 50 -3.41 -4.35 10.78
CA MET A 50 -4.81 -4.51 10.43
C MET A 50 -5.19 -3.44 9.41
N LEU A 51 -5.81 -3.86 8.32
CA LEU A 51 -6.23 -2.99 7.23
C LEU A 51 -7.74 -3.04 7.04
N THR A 52 -8.29 -1.94 6.55
CA THR A 52 -9.67 -1.89 6.03
C THR A 52 -9.62 -1.65 4.53
N ALA A 53 -10.18 -2.56 3.73
CA ALA A 53 -10.29 -2.38 2.30
C ALA A 53 -11.15 -1.15 1.99
N LEU A 54 -10.67 -0.33 1.06
CA LEU A 54 -11.38 0.84 0.54
C LEU A 54 -11.87 0.54 -0.90
N PRO A 55 -12.87 1.29 -1.39
CA PRO A 55 -13.23 1.23 -2.80
C PRO A 55 -12.01 1.44 -3.71
N ALA A 56 -12.04 0.84 -4.89
CA ALA A 56 -10.96 0.99 -5.86
C ALA A 56 -10.75 2.47 -6.20
N HIS A 57 -9.51 2.94 -6.12
CA HIS A 57 -9.15 4.30 -6.47
C HIS A 57 -8.63 4.36 -7.91
N ARG A 58 -8.86 5.48 -8.59
CA ARG A 58 -8.23 5.73 -9.90
C ARG A 58 -6.78 6.14 -9.70
N GLY A 59 -5.91 5.70 -10.61
CA GLY A 59 -4.50 6.04 -10.65
C GLY A 59 -4.17 7.53 -10.53
N VAL A 60 -5.01 8.39 -11.12
CA VAL A 60 -4.87 9.85 -11.05
C VAL A 60 -4.82 10.41 -9.63
N TYR A 61 -5.39 9.71 -8.64
CA TYR A 61 -5.32 10.12 -7.23
C TYR A 61 -3.92 9.96 -6.62
N LEU A 62 -3.00 9.21 -7.26
CA LEU A 62 -1.62 9.09 -6.78
C LEU A 62 -0.87 10.43 -6.76
N GLY A 63 -1.25 11.36 -7.64
CA GLY A 63 -0.66 12.70 -7.73
C GLY A 63 -1.33 13.73 -6.82
N TYR A 64 -2.52 13.45 -6.31
CA TYR A 64 -3.34 14.47 -5.66
C TYR A 64 -2.93 14.71 -4.20
N GLU A 65 -2.69 15.98 -3.86
CA GLU A 65 -2.47 16.46 -2.50
C GLU A 65 -3.26 17.76 -2.32
N GLY A 66 -3.95 17.92 -1.18
CA GLY A 66 -4.79 19.09 -0.97
C GLY A 66 -6.07 18.82 -0.20
N ALA A 67 -6.94 19.83 -0.17
CA ALA A 67 -8.20 19.82 0.55
C ALA A 67 -9.25 18.96 -0.18
N ILE A 68 -9.84 18.01 0.53
CA ILE A 68 -10.91 17.17 0.00
C ILE A 68 -12.19 17.98 -0.05
N SER A 69 -12.91 17.89 -1.18
CA SER A 69 -14.17 18.57 -1.41
C SER A 69 -15.18 18.36 -0.26
N GLY A 70 -15.99 19.39 0.01
CA GLY A 70 -17.02 19.37 1.05
C GLY A 70 -16.47 19.46 2.48
N GLY A 71 -15.25 19.99 2.67
CA GLY A 71 -14.66 20.16 4.01
C GLY A 71 -14.35 18.83 4.72
N ARG A 72 -14.22 17.74 3.97
CA ARG A 72 -14.04 16.38 4.50
C ARG A 72 -12.65 16.12 5.07
N GLY A 73 -11.67 16.97 4.77
CA GLY A 73 -10.31 16.84 5.27
C GLY A 73 -9.27 17.33 4.29
N ARG A 74 -8.04 16.88 4.48
CA ARG A 74 -6.90 17.11 3.58
C ARG A 74 -6.14 15.80 3.43
N VAL A 75 -5.64 15.55 2.22
CA VAL A 75 -4.69 14.49 1.93
C VAL A 75 -3.33 15.08 1.62
N ARG A 76 -2.28 14.45 2.16
CA ARG A 76 -0.88 14.70 1.82
C ARG A 76 -0.18 13.39 1.57
N ARG A 77 0.87 13.37 0.77
CA ARG A 77 1.70 12.17 0.61
C ARG A 77 2.46 11.89 1.89
N ALA A 78 2.31 10.67 2.42
CA ALA A 78 3.02 10.20 3.60
C ALA A 78 4.30 9.46 3.22
N ALA A 79 4.21 8.63 2.17
CA ALA A 79 5.34 7.89 1.64
C ALA A 79 5.12 7.56 0.16
N SER A 80 6.22 7.48 -0.60
CA SER A 80 6.23 6.99 -1.97
C SER A 80 7.24 5.85 -2.09
N GLY A 81 6.96 4.93 -3.00
CA GLY A 81 7.71 3.69 -3.12
C GLY A 81 7.21 2.83 -4.26
N THR A 82 8.00 1.82 -4.58
CA THR A 82 7.72 0.81 -5.60
C THR A 82 7.48 -0.54 -4.94
N TYR A 83 6.89 -1.47 -5.68
CA TYR A 83 6.79 -2.85 -5.23
C TYR A 83 6.85 -3.81 -6.42
N VAL A 84 7.21 -5.05 -6.15
CA VAL A 84 7.07 -6.17 -7.07
C VAL A 84 6.06 -7.14 -6.49
N SER A 85 5.03 -7.50 -7.26
CA SER A 85 4.07 -8.53 -6.82
C SER A 85 4.62 -9.92 -7.10
N ARG A 86 4.62 -10.77 -6.07
CA ARG A 86 4.89 -12.22 -6.19
C ARG A 86 3.62 -13.04 -6.34
N LEU A 87 2.52 -12.55 -5.75
CA LEU A 87 1.20 -13.14 -5.82
C LEU A 87 0.18 -12.00 -5.82
N TRP A 88 -0.80 -12.09 -6.71
CA TRP A 88 -1.90 -11.13 -6.80
C TRP A 88 -3.22 -11.84 -7.08
N THR A 89 -4.04 -12.02 -6.04
CA THR A 89 -5.40 -12.54 -6.16
C THR A 89 -6.39 -11.62 -5.44
N GLU A 90 -7.67 -11.88 -5.57
CA GLU A 90 -8.73 -11.11 -4.92
C GLU A 90 -8.67 -11.17 -3.37
N GLY A 91 -8.25 -12.30 -2.81
CA GLY A 91 -8.23 -12.54 -1.36
C GLY A 91 -6.84 -12.48 -0.72
N ARG A 92 -5.78 -12.41 -1.53
CA ARG A 92 -4.40 -12.46 -1.05
C ARG A 92 -3.45 -11.75 -2.03
N CYS A 93 -2.47 -11.03 -1.51
CA CYS A 93 -1.33 -10.60 -2.29
C CYS A 93 -0.03 -10.72 -1.49
N VAL A 94 1.06 -10.95 -2.20
CA VAL A 94 2.41 -10.96 -1.64
C VAL A 94 3.25 -9.98 -2.46
N VAL A 95 3.86 -9.02 -1.79
CA VAL A 95 4.60 -7.93 -2.42
C VAL A 95 5.96 -7.72 -1.76
N ASP A 96 6.99 -7.55 -2.57
CA ASP A 96 8.25 -6.95 -2.15
C ASP A 96 8.11 -5.44 -2.27
N LEU A 97 8.16 -4.74 -1.16
CA LEU A 97 7.89 -3.30 -1.03
C LEU A 97 9.17 -2.55 -0.73
N GLN A 98 9.47 -1.54 -1.55
CA GLN A 98 10.47 -0.52 -1.26
C GLN A 98 9.74 0.77 -0.84
N LEU A 99 9.80 1.11 0.44
CA LEU A 99 9.09 2.27 1.01
C LEU A 99 9.90 2.88 2.15
N CYS A 100 9.97 4.21 2.23
CA CYS A 100 10.72 4.93 3.28
C CYS A 100 12.20 4.50 3.40
N GLY A 101 12.85 4.13 2.28
CA GLY A 101 14.24 3.64 2.28
C GLY A 101 14.41 2.21 2.81
N GLN A 102 13.32 1.49 3.09
CA GLN A 102 13.34 0.11 3.56
C GLN A 102 12.85 -0.85 2.48
N GLU A 103 13.50 -2.00 2.36
CA GLU A 103 13.00 -3.15 1.59
C GLU A 103 12.35 -4.16 2.54
N THR A 104 11.09 -4.50 2.28
CA THR A 104 10.31 -5.43 3.10
C THR A 104 9.47 -6.34 2.24
N CYS A 105 9.16 -7.56 2.70
CA CYS A 105 8.21 -8.44 2.03
C CYS A 105 6.94 -8.50 2.86
N TRP A 106 5.78 -8.33 2.23
CA TRP A 106 4.48 -8.32 2.91
C TRP A 106 3.51 -9.29 2.26
N GLU A 107 2.83 -10.07 3.09
CA GLU A 107 1.63 -10.81 2.73
C GLU A 107 0.41 -10.04 3.23
N LEU A 108 -0.50 -9.68 2.32
CA LEU A 108 -1.82 -9.16 2.67
C LEU A 108 -2.84 -10.26 2.40
N ALA A 109 -3.67 -10.58 3.39
CA ALA A 109 -4.73 -11.58 3.26
C ALA A 109 -6.05 -11.04 3.82
N ARG A 110 -7.16 -11.32 3.12
CA ARG A 110 -8.51 -11.01 3.60
C ARG A 110 -8.81 -11.89 4.81
N VAL A 111 -9.22 -11.26 5.91
CA VAL A 111 -9.71 -11.98 7.11
C VAL A 111 -11.21 -12.17 6.98
N CYS A 112 -11.92 -11.06 6.72
CA CYS A 112 -13.33 -10.99 6.36
C CYS A 112 -13.55 -9.69 5.58
N GLU A 113 -14.76 -9.36 5.16
CA GLU A 113 -15.01 -8.02 4.59
C GLU A 113 -15.37 -7.01 5.68
N PRO A 114 -14.84 -5.77 5.64
CA PRO A 114 -13.78 -5.24 4.77
C PRO A 114 -12.35 -5.47 5.32
N THR A 115 -12.18 -6.35 6.30
CA THR A 115 -10.96 -6.49 7.11
C THR A 115 -9.87 -7.35 6.46
N TRP A 116 -8.68 -6.78 6.35
CA TRP A 116 -7.48 -7.46 5.87
C TRP A 116 -6.38 -7.43 6.93
N ARG A 117 -5.45 -8.35 6.81
CA ARG A 117 -4.22 -8.38 7.62
C ARG A 117 -3.02 -8.32 6.68
N ALA A 118 -2.12 -7.37 6.90
CA ALA A 118 -0.78 -7.40 6.34
C ALA A 118 0.18 -8.01 7.38
N ARG A 119 1.01 -8.96 6.96
CA ARG A 119 2.07 -9.53 7.78
C ARG A 119 3.39 -9.41 7.03
N ARG A 120 4.39 -8.84 7.71
CA ARG A 120 5.76 -8.81 7.22
C ARG A 120 6.28 -10.25 7.20
N LEU A 121 6.74 -10.68 6.05
CA LEU A 121 7.44 -11.94 5.89
C LEU A 121 8.92 -11.72 6.23
N ALA A 122 9.56 -12.75 6.78
CA ALA A 122 11.01 -12.75 6.89
C ALA A 122 11.60 -12.51 5.50
N SER A 123 12.64 -11.69 5.42
CA SER A 123 13.41 -11.51 4.19
C SER A 123 14.03 -12.87 3.86
N GLY A 124 13.32 -13.71 3.09
CA GLY A 124 13.92 -14.87 2.47
C GLY A 124 15.08 -14.33 1.66
N GLY A 125 16.31 -14.65 2.08
CA GLY A 125 17.52 -14.10 1.49
C GLY A 125 17.36 -14.14 -0.02
N ARG A 126 17.63 -13.03 -0.70
CA ARG A 126 17.66 -13.00 -2.16
C ARG A 126 18.62 -14.12 -2.57
N GLY A 127 18.10 -15.27 -2.98
CA GLY A 127 18.88 -16.28 -3.67
C GLY A 127 19.52 -15.55 -4.83
N GLY A 128 20.85 -15.53 -4.84
CA GLY A 128 21.64 -14.71 -5.75
C GLY A 128 21.15 -14.88 -7.18
N MET A 129 20.49 -13.85 -7.70
CA MET A 129 20.28 -13.74 -9.12
C MET A 129 21.66 -13.42 -9.70
N LEU A 130 22.32 -14.47 -10.20
CA LEU A 130 23.59 -14.40 -10.92
C LEU A 130 23.49 -13.27 -11.95
N ARG A 131 24.36 -12.27 -11.81
CA ARG A 131 24.62 -11.32 -12.89
C ARG A 131 25.33 -12.12 -13.98
N GLY A 132 24.63 -12.39 -15.08
CA GLY A 132 25.26 -12.82 -16.33
C GLY A 132 26.32 -11.81 -16.72
N THR A 133 27.50 -12.32 -17.01
CA THR A 133 28.64 -11.58 -17.55
C THR A 133 28.42 -11.21 -19.00
#